data_AF-A0A8C5IR28-F1
#
_entry.id   AF-A0A8C5IR28-F1
#
_cell.length_a   1.000
_cell.length_b   1.000
_cell.length_c   1.000
_cell.angle_alpha   90.00
_cell.angle_beta   90.00
_cell.angle_gamma   90.00
#
_symmetry.space_group_name_H-M   'P 1'
#
loop_
_entity.id
_entity.type
_entity.pdbx_description
1 polymer ?
#
loop_
_entity_poly.entity_id
_entity_poly.type
_entity_poly.pdbx_seq_one_letter_code
_entity_poly.pdbx_strand_id
1 'polypeptide(L)'
;LSPDTEEDKLPFSKHSDVFALGTIWYELHAREWPFKTQPAEAIIWQVGRGMKPNLSQIGMGKEISDILLFCWAYEQEERPTFTKLMDMLEKLPKRNRRLSHPGHFWKSAE
;
A
#
# COMPACT_ATOMS: atom_id res chain seq x y z
N LEU A 1 -33.28 -9.88 0.99
CA LEU A 1 -32.21 -9.64 0.00
C LEU A 1 -32.83 -8.72 -1.03
N SER A 2 -32.56 -7.42 -0.95
CA SER A 2 -33.05 -6.47 -1.96
C SER A 2 -32.51 -6.91 -3.34
N PRO A 3 -33.30 -6.73 -4.40
CA PRO A 3 -32.85 -7.11 -5.74
C PRO A 3 -31.64 -6.26 -6.12
N ASP A 4 -30.65 -6.88 -6.77
CA ASP A 4 -29.47 -6.21 -7.31
C ASP A 4 -29.90 -5.05 -8.22
N THR A 5 -30.00 -3.85 -7.65
CA THR A 5 -30.18 -2.61 -8.39
C THR A 5 -28.86 -2.31 -9.10
N GLU A 6 -28.92 -1.75 -10.32
CA GLU A 6 -27.73 -1.27 -11.05
C GLU A 6 -26.83 -0.33 -10.21
N GLU A 7 -27.37 0.25 -9.14
CA GLU A 7 -26.67 1.03 -8.11
C GLU A 7 -25.60 0.25 -7.32
N ASP A 8 -25.64 -1.08 -7.29
CA ASP A 8 -24.67 -1.92 -6.54
C ASP A 8 -23.39 -2.27 -7.34
N LYS A 9 -23.27 -1.82 -8.60
CA LYS A 9 -22.09 -2.10 -9.44
C LYS A 9 -21.03 -1.01 -9.26
N LEU A 10 -20.26 -1.11 -8.17
CA LEU A 10 -19.08 -0.27 -7.96
C LEU A 10 -18.07 -0.44 -9.12
N PRO A 11 -17.42 0.64 -9.59
CA PRO A 11 -16.52 0.62 -10.75
C PRO A 11 -15.13 0.05 -10.38
N PHE A 12 -15.07 -1.24 -10.08
CA PHE A 12 -13.82 -1.93 -9.78
C PHE A 12 -12.92 -2.02 -11.02
N SER A 13 -11.61 -1.89 -10.81
CA SER A 13 -10.62 -1.95 -11.88
C SER A 13 -9.28 -2.47 -11.36
N LYS A 14 -8.35 -2.82 -12.26
CA LYS A 14 -6.97 -3.16 -11.86
C LYS A 14 -6.30 -2.03 -11.07
N HIS A 15 -6.68 -0.77 -11.33
CA HIS A 15 -6.18 0.38 -10.61
C HIS A 15 -6.82 0.55 -9.22
N SER A 16 -8.02 0.02 -8.97
CA SER A 16 -8.58 -0.04 -7.61
C SER A 16 -7.81 -1.05 -6.74
N ASP A 17 -7.37 -2.18 -7.33
CA ASP A 17 -6.55 -3.16 -6.60
C ASP A 17 -5.18 -2.59 -6.21
N VAL A 18 -4.57 -1.79 -7.10
CA VAL A 18 -3.30 -1.09 -6.81
C VAL A 18 -3.48 -0.07 -5.68
N PHE A 19 -4.60 0.64 -5.65
CA PHE A 19 -4.93 1.56 -4.57
C PHE A 19 -5.09 0.83 -3.24
N ALA A 20 -5.80 -0.31 -3.23
CA ALA A 20 -5.96 -1.16 -2.06
C ALA A 20 -4.61 -1.71 -1.57
N LEU A 21 -3.71 -2.11 -2.47
CA LEU A 21 -2.34 -2.49 -2.11
C LEU A 21 -1.59 -1.32 -1.47
N GLY A 22 -1.76 -0.08 -1.97
CA GLY A 22 -1.22 1.13 -1.34
C GLY A 22 -1.66 1.27 0.12
N THR A 23 -2.93 0.98 0.41
CA THR A 23 -3.45 0.97 1.79
C THR A 23 -2.80 -0.10 2.66
N ILE A 24 -2.58 -1.30 2.13
CA ILE A 24 -1.82 -2.36 2.82
C ILE A 24 -0.37 -1.92 3.04
N TRP A 25 0.25 -1.28 2.05
CA TRP A 25 1.61 -0.75 2.15
C TRP A 25 1.75 0.29 3.26
N TYR A 26 0.77 1.19 3.39
CA TYR A 26 0.67 2.11 4.53
C TYR A 26 0.58 1.33 5.85
N GLU A 27 -0.34 0.38 5.96
CA GLU A 27 -0.56 -0.40 7.19
C GLU A 27 0.70 -1.17 7.62
N LEU A 28 1.46 -1.71 6.67
CA LEU A 28 2.73 -2.40 6.96
C LEU A 28 3.76 -1.50 7.64
N HIS A 29 3.80 -0.22 7.29
CA HIS A 29 4.77 0.75 7.82
C HIS A 29 4.24 1.46 9.07
N ALA A 30 2.98 1.87 9.07
CA ALA A 30 2.34 2.56 10.18
C ALA A 30 1.87 1.63 11.31
N ARG A 31 1.74 0.32 11.03
CA ARG A 31 1.12 -0.69 11.92
C ARG A 31 -0.32 -0.36 12.31
N GLU A 32 -0.97 0.45 11.48
CA GLU A 32 -2.29 1.00 11.74
C GLU A 32 -2.97 1.38 10.43
N TRP A 33 -4.31 1.42 10.43
CA TRP A 33 -5.09 1.87 9.29
C TRP A 33 -4.93 3.38 9.05
N PRO A 34 -4.92 3.82 7.78
CA PRO A 34 -5.03 5.24 7.49
C PRO A 34 -6.36 5.77 8.03
N PHE A 35 -6.36 7.02 8.50
CA PHE A 35 -7.55 7.70 9.00
C PHE A 35 -8.26 7.05 10.21
N LYS A 36 -7.59 6.22 11.02
CA LYS A 36 -8.20 5.48 12.15
C LYS A 36 -9.08 6.31 13.09
N THR A 37 -8.79 7.59 13.29
CA THR A 37 -9.52 8.46 14.23
C THR A 37 -10.68 9.22 13.60
N GLN A 38 -10.96 9.02 12.32
CA GLN A 38 -11.96 9.80 11.58
C GLN A 38 -13.24 8.99 11.31
N PRO A 39 -14.42 9.65 11.30
CA PRO A 39 -15.67 9.01 10.91
C PRO A 39 -15.71 8.70 9.41
N ALA A 40 -16.53 7.74 9.00
CA ALA A 40 -16.58 7.24 7.63
C ALA A 40 -16.89 8.34 6.60
N GLU A 41 -17.79 9.26 6.92
CA GLU A 41 -18.20 10.38 6.06
C GLU A 41 -17.02 11.33 5.78
N ALA A 42 -16.19 11.58 6.79
CA ALA A 42 -15.00 12.41 6.64
C ALA A 42 -13.95 11.74 5.74
N ILE A 43 -13.79 10.41 5.85
CA ILE A 43 -12.89 9.62 5.01
C ILE A 43 -13.38 9.63 3.57
N ILE A 44 -14.66 9.37 3.34
CA ILE A 44 -15.29 9.39 2.01
C ILE A 44 -15.07 10.76 1.35
N TRP A 45 -15.31 11.85 2.07
CA TRP A 45 -15.12 13.20 1.55
C TRP A 45 -13.64 13.51 1.24
N GLN A 46 -12.72 13.17 2.15
CA GLN A 46 -11.29 13.44 1.96
C GLN A 46 -10.71 12.64 0.79
N VAL A 47 -10.94 11.33 0.77
CA VAL A 47 -10.44 10.45 -0.29
C VAL A 47 -11.09 10.79 -1.64
N GLY A 48 -12.40 11.07 -1.64
CA GLY A 48 -13.13 11.55 -2.82
C GLY A 48 -12.66 12.91 -3.35
N ARG A 49 -11.86 13.65 -2.59
CA ARG A 49 -11.21 14.90 -3.00
C ARG A 49 -9.71 14.75 -3.26
N GLY A 50 -9.21 13.51 -3.28
CA GLY A 50 -7.79 13.21 -3.51
C GLY A 50 -6.87 13.53 -2.34
N MET A 51 -7.44 13.84 -1.16
CA MET A 51 -6.67 14.06 0.06
C MET A 51 -6.08 12.75 0.57
N LYS A 52 -4.84 12.83 1.06
CA LYS A 52 -4.08 11.69 1.59
C LYS A 52 -3.81 11.90 3.07
N PRO A 53 -3.68 10.84 3.88
CA PRO A 53 -3.33 10.98 5.28
C PRO A 53 -1.91 11.57 5.42
N ASN A 54 -1.63 12.17 6.58
CA ASN A 54 -0.32 12.77 6.82
C ASN A 54 0.75 11.68 6.97
N LEU A 55 1.64 11.57 5.98
CA LEU A 55 2.70 10.56 5.95
C LEU A 55 3.93 10.93 6.80
N SER A 56 4.06 12.18 7.25
CA SER A 56 5.24 12.66 8.00
C SER A 56 5.42 11.98 9.35
N GLN A 57 4.32 11.47 9.94
CA GLN A 57 4.34 10.85 11.27
C GLN A 57 4.92 9.42 11.25
N ILE A 58 5.02 8.79 10.08
CA ILE A 58 5.35 7.36 9.95
C ILE A 58 6.88 7.15 9.85
N GLY A 59 7.66 8.23 9.68
CA GLY A 59 9.12 8.15 9.57
C GLY A 59 9.58 7.30 8.38
N MET A 60 8.76 7.21 7.32
CA MET A 60 9.06 6.41 6.14
C MET A 60 10.22 7.03 5.34
N GLY A 61 11.09 6.18 4.80
CA GLY A 61 12.07 6.59 3.81
C GLY A 61 11.38 7.19 2.57
N LYS A 62 12.09 8.04 1.83
CA LYS A 62 11.54 8.72 0.66
C LYS A 62 10.98 7.72 -0.36
N GLU A 63 11.73 6.67 -0.67
CA GLU A 63 11.38 5.67 -1.67
C GLU A 63 10.13 4.86 -1.28
N ILE A 64 9.97 4.58 0.02
CA ILE A 64 8.79 3.90 0.57
C ILE A 64 7.56 4.78 0.44
N SER A 65 7.71 6.08 0.73
CA SER A 65 6.64 7.07 0.62
C SER A 65 6.26 7.32 -0.84
N ASP A 66 7.24 7.35 -1.75
CA ASP A 66 7.00 7.53 -3.19
C ASP A 66 6.11 6.40 -3.74
N ILE A 67 6.39 5.13 -3.39
CA ILE A 67 5.54 3.98 -3.79
C ILE A 67 4.10 4.19 -3.32
N LEU A 68 3.91 4.62 -2.07
CA LEU A 68 2.57 4.89 -1.53
C LEU A 68 1.85 5.99 -2.32
N LEU A 69 2.55 7.08 -2.64
CA LEU A 69 1.99 8.20 -3.39
C LEU A 69 1.56 7.78 -4.80
N PHE A 70 2.32 6.90 -5.46
CA PHE A 70 1.93 6.33 -6.75
C PHE A 70 0.71 5.42 -6.64
N CYS A 71 0.62 4.57 -5.61
CA CYS A 71 -0.56 3.73 -5.39
C CYS A 71 -1.83 4.53 -5.10
N TRP A 72 -1.69 5.65 -4.36
CA TRP A 72 -2.78 6.56 -4.01
C TRP A 72 -2.94 7.75 -4.95
N ALA A 73 -2.43 7.66 -6.19
CA ALA A 73 -2.71 8.67 -7.19
C ALA A 73 -4.23 8.80 -7.37
N TYR A 74 -4.70 10.05 -7.46
CA TYR A 74 -6.14 10.31 -7.51
C TYR A 74 -6.71 9.78 -8.83
N GLU A 75 -6.09 10.17 -9.94
CA GLU A 75 -6.41 9.60 -11.24
C GLU A 75 -5.91 8.17 -11.36
N GLN A 76 -6.78 7.29 -11.84
CA GLN A 76 -6.51 5.86 -11.87
C GLN A 76 -5.36 5.53 -12.83
N GLU A 77 -5.23 6.27 -13.94
CA GLU A 77 -4.20 6.09 -14.97
C GLU A 77 -2.80 6.46 -14.48
N GLU A 78 -2.70 7.30 -13.45
CA GLU A 78 -1.45 7.66 -12.80
C GLU A 78 -0.95 6.53 -11.87
N ARG A 79 -1.81 5.58 -11.50
CA ARG A 79 -1.42 4.43 -10.69
C ARG A 79 -0.67 3.41 -11.54
N PRO A 80 0.48 2.89 -11.06
CA PRO A 80 1.27 1.93 -11.81
C PRO A 80 0.52 0.60 -11.98
N THR A 81 0.86 -0.16 -13.02
CA THR A 81 0.47 -1.57 -13.09
C THR A 81 1.22 -2.38 -12.03
N PHE A 82 0.70 -3.55 -11.64
CA PHE A 82 1.42 -4.44 -10.72
C PHE A 82 2.84 -4.81 -11.21
N THR A 83 3.04 -5.01 -12.52
CA THR A 83 4.37 -5.26 -13.08
C THR A 83 5.31 -4.08 -12.78
N LYS A 84 4.87 -2.84 -13.03
CA LYS A 84 5.68 -1.65 -12.75
C LYS A 84 5.92 -1.45 -11.26
N LEU A 85 4.90 -1.74 -10.44
CA LEU A 85 4.99 -1.66 -9.00
C LEU A 85 5.99 -2.68 -8.42
N MET A 86 6.04 -3.89 -8.97
CA MET A 86 7.07 -4.87 -8.61
C MET A 86 8.48 -4.36 -8.94
N ASP A 87 8.70 -3.77 -10.12
CA ASP A 87 10.00 -3.16 -10.45
C ASP A 87 10.41 -2.05 -9.47
N MET A 88 9.44 -1.30 -8.94
CA MET A 88 9.69 -0.24 -7.95
C MET A 88 10.06 -0.84 -6.59
N LEU A 89 9.36 -1.90 -6.16
CA LEU A 89 9.64 -2.61 -4.92
C LEU A 89 11.03 -3.27 -4.94
N GLU A 90 11.45 -3.84 -6.07
CA GLU A 90 12.78 -4.47 -6.21
C GLU A 90 13.95 -3.48 -6.09
N LYS A 91 13.69 -2.21 -6.43
CA LYS A 91 14.68 -1.11 -6.36
C LYS A 91 14.80 -0.50 -4.97
N LEU A 92 13.92 -0.86 -4.03
CA LEU A 92 14.04 -0.39 -2.66
C LEU A 92 15.36 -0.85 -2.05
N PRO A 93 15.96 -0.03 -1.17
CA PRO A 93 17.20 -0.40 -0.49
C PRO A 93 16.98 -1.71 0.26
N LYS A 94 17.75 -2.73 -0.13
CA LYS A 94 17.74 -4.02 0.56
C LYS A 94 18.26 -3.77 1.96
N ARG A 95 17.37 -3.84 2.96
CA ARG A 95 17.81 -3.88 4.35
C ARG A 95 18.71 -5.09 4.46
N ASN A 96 20.01 -4.87 4.74
CA ASN A 96 20.95 -5.94 5.05
C ASN A 96 20.37 -6.72 6.22
N ARG A 97 19.58 -7.75 5.92
CA ARG A 97 19.30 -8.82 6.87
C ARG A 97 20.68 -9.36 7.14
N ARG A 98 21.23 -9.10 8.34
CA ARG A 98 22.36 -9.88 8.84
C ARG A 98 21.98 -11.32 8.54
N LEU A 99 22.73 -11.96 7.65
CA LEU A 99 22.43 -13.31 7.24
C LEU A 99 22.58 -14.16 8.50
N SER A 100 21.50 -14.41 9.22
CA SER A 100 21.36 -15.64 9.97
C SER A 100 21.23 -16.74 8.91
N HIS A 101 22.36 -17.04 8.25
CA HIS A 101 22.47 -18.11 7.26
C HIS A 101 22.01 -19.40 7.92
N PRO A 102 20.92 -20.04 7.45
CA PRO A 102 20.56 -21.38 7.92
C PRO A 102 21.56 -22.45 7.45
N GLY A 103 22.44 -22.11 6.50
CA GLY A 103 23.36 -23.03 5.83
C GLY A 103 24.54 -23.56 6.66
N HIS A 104 24.77 -23.05 7.87
CA HIS A 104 25.86 -23.51 8.73
C HIS A 104 25.42 -24.36 9.94
N PHE A 105 24.13 -24.63 10.13
CA PHE A 105 23.69 -25.38 11.31
C PHE A 105 23.99 -26.88 11.23
N TRP A 106 24.10 -27.45 10.02
CA TRP A 106 24.22 -28.90 9.81
C TRP A 106 25.66 -29.43 9.73
N LYS A 107 26.69 -28.57 9.69
CA LYS A 107 28.10 -28.99 9.49
C LYS A 107 28.92 -29.14 10.78
N SER A 108 28.30 -29.10 11.95
CA SER A 108 29.00 -29.26 13.24
C SER A 108 28.60 -30.51 14.02
N ALA A 109 27.99 -31.48 13.35
CA ALA A 109 27.73 -32.81 13.90
C ALA A 109 28.57 -33.86 13.13
N GLU A 110 29.88 -33.68 13.14
CA GLU A 110 30.88 -34.75 12.96
C GLU A 110 32.16 -34.37 13.71
#